data_AF-A0AAN9KUL7-F1
#
_entry.id   AF-A0AAN9KUL7-F1
#
_cell.length_a   1.000
_cell.length_b   1.000
_cell.length_c   1.000
_cell.angle_alpha   90.00
_cell.angle_beta   90.00
_cell.angle_gamma   90.00
#
_symmetry.space_group_name_H-M   'P 1'
#
loop_
_entity.id
_entity.type
_entity.pdbx_description
1 polymer ?
#
loop_
_entity_poly.entity_id
_entity_poly.type
_entity_poly.pdbx_seq_one_letter_code
_entity_poly.pdbx_strand_id
1 'polypeptide(L)'
;MKQLIRNTRQPIRNVTKSPALRGCPQRRGTCTRVYVRLNGIRGIKRGYIARKRRTKIRLFVSSFRGAHSRLTRTITQQKMKALVSAHRDRDRKKRDFRGLWISRINAVIRGNKKVSYIYSNLIHSLYTRQLLLNRKIVAQIAILKENCLFMIANNIIKT
;
A
#
# COMPACT_ATOMS: atom_id res chain seq x y z
N MET A 1 -41.27 -16.89 12.31
CA MET A 1 -41.15 -15.48 12.76
C MET A 1 -40.46 -15.46 14.13
N LYS A 2 -39.12 -15.34 14.19
CA LYS A 2 -38.40 -15.17 15.47
C LYS A 2 -38.27 -13.67 15.74
N GLN A 3 -38.99 -13.15 16.73
CA GLN A 3 -38.82 -11.77 17.19
C GLN A 3 -37.41 -11.63 17.79
N LEU A 4 -36.66 -10.62 17.31
CA LEU A 4 -35.38 -10.23 17.88
C LEU A 4 -35.64 -9.63 19.27
N ILE A 5 -35.29 -10.37 20.32
CA ILE A 5 -35.24 -9.84 21.69
C ILE A 5 -34.19 -8.72 21.68
N ARG A 6 -34.63 -7.47 21.83
CA ARG A 6 -33.73 -6.31 21.94
C ARG A 6 -33.14 -6.32 23.34
N ASN A 7 -31.95 -6.89 23.49
CA ASN A 7 -31.19 -6.74 24.73
C ASN A 7 -30.96 -5.25 25.00
N THR A 8 -31.27 -4.80 26.21
CA THR A 8 -30.98 -3.43 26.63
C THR A 8 -29.48 -3.17 26.60
N ARG A 9 -29.07 -1.95 26.22
CA ARG A 9 -27.63 -1.59 26.23
C ARG A 9 -27.13 -1.67 27.67
N GLN A 10 -26.14 -2.52 27.91
CA GLN A 10 -25.45 -2.53 29.19
C GLN A 10 -24.67 -1.22 29.37
N PRO A 11 -24.73 -0.57 30.54
CA PRO A 11 -23.96 0.64 30.79
C PRO A 11 -22.46 0.32 30.78
N ILE A 12 -21.69 1.14 30.06
CA ILE A 12 -20.23 1.02 30.01
C ILE A 12 -19.68 1.37 31.39
N ARG A 13 -19.27 0.35 32.15
CA ARG A 13 -18.54 0.57 33.41
C ARG A 13 -17.12 1.00 33.06
N ASN A 14 -16.81 2.28 33.27
CA ASN A 14 -15.45 2.79 33.18
C ASN A 14 -14.63 2.23 34.34
N VAL A 15 -13.96 1.10 34.11
CA VAL A 15 -12.98 0.59 35.06
C VAL A 15 -11.70 1.40 34.89
N THR A 16 -11.40 2.26 35.86
CA THR A 16 -10.08 2.90 35.96
C THR A 16 -8.99 1.83 35.99
N LYS A 17 -7.94 2.00 35.18
CA LYS A 17 -6.84 1.02 34.98
C LYS A 17 -5.99 0.71 36.22
N SER A 18 -6.35 1.22 37.39
CA SER A 18 -5.56 1.08 38.63
C SER A 18 -6.36 0.36 39.71
N PRO A 19 -6.32 -0.98 39.76
CA PRO A 19 -6.96 -1.78 40.81
C PRO A 19 -6.40 -1.50 42.22
N ALA A 20 -5.17 -0.96 42.31
CA ALA A 20 -4.41 -0.79 43.54
C ALA A 20 -4.98 0.25 44.53
N LEU A 21 -5.99 1.03 44.15
CA LEU A 21 -6.56 2.08 45.00
C LEU A 21 -7.83 1.64 45.78
N ARG A 22 -8.30 0.41 45.59
CA ARG A 22 -9.56 -0.06 46.21
C ARG A 22 -9.43 -0.44 47.70
N GLY A 23 -8.22 -0.46 48.26
CA GLY A 23 -7.96 -0.84 49.66
C GLY A 23 -7.14 0.15 50.47
N CYS A 24 -6.93 1.39 50.00
CA CYS A 24 -6.07 2.33 50.71
C CYS A 24 -6.75 2.87 52.00
N PRO A 25 -6.11 2.77 53.17
CA PRO A 25 -6.69 3.10 54.48
C PRO A 25 -6.68 4.61 54.76
N GLN A 26 -6.98 5.45 53.76
CA GLN A 26 -6.92 6.92 53.89
C GLN A 26 -8.25 7.52 54.35
N ARG A 27 -8.87 6.89 55.33
CA ARG A 27 -9.96 7.47 56.13
C ARG A 27 -9.73 7.22 57.62
N ARG A 28 -8.61 7.69 58.16
CA ARG A 28 -8.52 8.15 59.57
C ARG A 28 -7.55 9.32 59.63
N GLY A 29 -7.99 10.39 60.28
CA GLY A 29 -7.33 11.68 60.31
C GLY A 29 -5.94 11.65 60.93
N THR A 30 -5.02 12.35 60.28
CA THR A 30 -4.25 13.47 60.83
C THR A 30 -3.45 14.00 59.64
N CYS A 31 -3.64 15.28 59.33
CA CYS A 31 -2.96 15.95 58.24
C CYS A 31 -1.49 16.17 58.63
N THR A 32 -0.67 15.12 58.61
CA THR A 32 0.77 15.33 58.54
C THR A 32 1.07 15.80 57.13
N ARG A 33 1.15 17.12 56.98
CA ARG A 33 1.69 17.80 55.82
C ARG A 33 3.17 17.44 55.69
N VAL A 34 3.47 16.19 55.33
CA VAL A 34 4.80 15.81 54.86
C VAL A 34 4.93 16.40 53.47
N TYR A 35 5.49 17.61 53.40
CA TYR A 35 6.09 18.07 52.15
C TYR A 35 7.21 17.08 51.81
N VAL A 36 6.88 16.03 51.06
CA VAL A 36 7.91 15.30 50.34
C VAL A 36 8.44 16.32 49.33
N ARG A 37 9.59 16.92 49.66
CA ARG A 37 10.38 17.67 48.68
C ARG A 37 10.63 16.71 47.52
N LEU A 38 9.91 16.88 46.42
CA LEU A 38 10.17 16.24 45.13
C LEU A 38 11.46 16.82 44.54
N ASN A 39 12.58 16.65 45.23
CA ASN A 39 13.90 16.86 44.67
C ASN A 39 14.28 15.58 43.92
N GLY A 40 14.00 15.50 42.61
CA GLY A 40 14.64 14.43 41.82
C GLY A 40 14.09 14.05 40.45
N ILE A 41 12.88 14.45 40.02
CA ILE A 41 12.49 14.22 38.62
C ILE A 41 13.04 15.38 37.79
N ARG A 42 14.30 15.26 37.35
CA ARG A 42 14.82 16.13 36.29
C ARG A 42 14.03 15.84 35.01
N GLY A 43 13.02 16.65 34.73
CA GLY A 43 12.21 16.53 33.52
C GLY A 43 13.09 16.59 32.27
N ILE A 44 13.20 15.49 31.54
CA ILE A 44 13.98 15.44 30.29
C ILE A 44 13.26 16.31 29.25
N LYS A 45 13.85 17.45 28.92
CA LYS A 45 13.35 18.34 27.88
C LYS A 45 13.46 17.64 26.52
N ARG A 46 12.43 17.76 25.67
CA ARG A 46 12.42 17.14 24.32
C ARG A 46 13.52 17.65 23.37
N GLY A 47 14.10 18.82 23.64
CA GLY A 47 15.21 19.39 22.86
C GLY A 47 14.96 19.45 21.35
N TYR A 48 16.00 19.25 20.56
CA TYR A 48 15.96 19.32 19.09
C TYR A 48 15.35 18.07 18.43
N ILE A 49 15.10 16.98 19.17
CA ILE A 49 14.65 15.68 18.64
C ILE A 49 13.33 15.84 17.87
N ALA A 50 12.39 16.61 18.44
CA ALA A 50 11.10 16.88 17.80
C ALA A 50 11.24 17.72 16.50
N ARG A 51 12.22 18.64 16.45
CA ARG A 51 12.53 19.42 15.24
C ARG A 51 13.15 18.52 14.17
N LYS A 52 14.14 17.70 14.52
CA LYS A 52 14.80 16.74 13.62
C LYS A 52 13.80 15.78 12.97
N ARG A 53 12.86 15.22 13.74
CA ARG A 53 11.78 14.37 13.21
C ARG A 53 10.88 15.12 12.23
N ARG A 54 10.49 16.37 12.53
CA ARG A 54 9.68 17.20 11.64
C ARG A 54 10.42 17.55 10.34
N THR A 55 11.70 17.91 10.42
CA THR A 55 12.53 18.19 9.24
C THR A 55 12.66 16.97 8.34
N LYS A 56 12.93 15.77 8.89
CA LYS A 56 12.98 14.52 8.11
C LYS A 56 11.68 14.24 7.37
N ILE A 57 10.54 14.45 8.04
CA ILE A 57 9.22 14.23 7.43
C ILE A 57 8.94 15.32 6.37
N ARG A 58 9.35 16.56 6.60
CA ARG A 58 9.19 17.67 5.65
C ARG A 58 9.99 17.45 4.36
N LEU A 59 11.20 16.88 4.45
CA LEU A 59 12.01 16.54 3.27
C LEU A 59 11.29 15.56 2.33
N PHE A 60 10.55 14.60 2.88
CA PHE A 60 9.77 13.63 2.09
C PHE A 60 8.63 14.28 1.28
N VAL A 61 8.06 15.38 1.76
CA VAL A 61 6.88 16.04 1.17
C VAL A 61 7.22 17.37 0.49
N SER A 62 8.49 17.62 0.20
CA SER A 62 8.98 18.91 -0.32
C SER A 62 8.25 19.36 -1.59
N SER A 63 7.92 18.43 -2.48
CA SER A 63 7.19 18.67 -3.74
C SER A 63 5.67 18.67 -3.60
N PHE A 64 5.12 18.54 -2.39
CA PHE A 64 3.67 18.45 -2.21
C PHE A 64 3.02 19.84 -2.28
N ARG A 65 1.86 19.90 -2.94
CA ARG A 65 1.16 21.17 -3.20
C ARG A 65 0.54 21.75 -1.93
N GLY A 66 0.67 23.06 -1.75
CA GLY A 66 -0.05 23.85 -0.75
C GLY A 66 0.19 23.40 0.70
N ALA A 67 -0.89 23.18 1.46
CA ALA A 67 -0.83 22.84 2.88
C ALA A 67 -0.13 21.50 3.17
N HIS A 68 -0.05 20.60 2.18
CA HIS A 68 0.54 19.26 2.32
C HIS A 68 2.06 19.26 2.49
N SER A 69 2.75 20.35 2.17
CA SER A 69 4.20 20.54 2.41
C SER A 69 4.49 21.50 3.57
N ARG A 70 3.47 22.21 4.08
CA ARG A 70 3.62 23.25 5.11
C ARG A 70 3.19 22.77 6.51
N LEU A 71 1.96 22.29 6.65
CA LEU A 71 1.32 22.00 7.96
C LEU A 71 1.71 20.61 8.49
N THR A 72 2.31 20.53 9.68
CA THR A 72 2.88 19.27 10.19
C THR A 72 1.88 18.13 10.34
N ARG A 73 0.64 18.43 10.75
CA ARG A 73 -0.44 17.43 10.87
C ARG A 73 -0.83 16.88 9.49
N THR A 74 -1.09 17.77 8.54
CA THR A 74 -1.43 17.43 7.16
C THR A 74 -0.31 16.65 6.47
N ILE A 75 0.94 17.06 6.68
CA ILE A 75 2.12 16.37 6.18
C ILE A 75 2.13 14.90 6.65
N THR A 76 1.90 14.64 7.93
CA THR A 76 1.91 13.26 8.45
C THR A 76 0.83 12.40 7.83
N GLN A 77 -0.38 12.94 7.65
CA GLN A 77 -1.47 12.24 6.96
C GLN A 77 -1.12 11.95 5.50
N GLN A 78 -0.58 12.94 4.79
CA GLN A 78 -0.24 12.79 3.38
C GLN A 78 0.91 11.81 3.17
N LYS A 79 1.91 11.81 4.06
CA LYS A 79 2.99 10.82 4.06
C LYS A 79 2.43 9.39 4.16
N MET A 80 1.50 9.15 5.09
CA MET A 80 0.88 7.82 5.24
C MET A 80 0.13 7.41 3.97
N LYS A 81 -0.69 8.31 3.40
CA LYS A 81 -1.42 8.06 2.14
C LYS A 81 -0.48 7.75 0.98
N ALA A 82 0.60 8.52 0.83
CA ALA A 82 1.59 8.32 -0.22
C ALA A 82 2.27 6.95 -0.12
N LEU A 83 2.64 6.52 1.09
CA LEU A 83 3.27 5.21 1.31
C LEU A 83 2.31 4.05 1.00
N VAL A 84 1.05 4.17 1.40
CA VAL A 84 0.02 3.16 1.10
C VAL A 84 -0.21 3.05 -0.40
N SER A 85 -0.41 4.18 -1.09
CA SER A 85 -0.55 4.19 -2.56
C SER A 85 0.69 3.63 -3.24
N ALA A 86 1.90 4.03 -2.84
CA ALA A 86 3.14 3.51 -3.43
C ALA A 86 3.27 1.99 -3.28
N HIS A 87 2.85 1.42 -2.15
CA HIS A 87 2.84 -0.04 -1.98
C HIS A 87 1.82 -0.70 -2.90
N ARG A 88 0.56 -0.23 -2.89
CA ARG A 88 -0.51 -0.75 -3.76
C ARG A 88 -0.15 -0.67 -5.25
N ASP A 89 0.41 0.46 -5.67
CA ASP A 89 0.67 0.75 -7.07
C ASP A 89 1.89 -0.02 -7.61
N ARG A 90 2.81 -0.50 -6.74
CA ARG A 90 3.87 -1.45 -7.16
C ARG A 90 3.30 -2.75 -7.72
N ASP A 91 2.22 -3.26 -7.13
CA ASP A 91 1.57 -4.47 -7.63
C ASP A 91 0.64 -4.18 -8.80
N ARG A 92 -0.02 -3.03 -8.80
CA ARG A 92 -0.83 -2.58 -9.94
C ARG A 92 0.03 -2.40 -11.19
N LYS A 93 1.21 -1.79 -11.09
CA LYS A 93 2.17 -1.61 -12.19
C LYS A 93 2.51 -2.91 -12.93
N LYS A 94 2.60 -4.04 -12.21
CA LYS A 94 2.81 -5.37 -12.82
C LYS A 94 1.63 -5.78 -13.71
N ARG A 95 0.40 -5.52 -13.26
CA ARG A 95 -0.84 -5.79 -14.02
C ARG A 95 -0.98 -4.84 -15.20
N ASP A 96 -0.69 -3.55 -15.00
CA ASP A 96 -0.78 -2.53 -16.04
C ASP A 96 0.19 -2.83 -17.20
N PHE A 97 1.44 -3.20 -16.90
CA PHE A 97 2.39 -3.61 -17.94
C PHE A 97 1.95 -4.88 -18.66
N ARG A 98 1.42 -5.86 -17.93
CA ARG A 98 0.90 -7.08 -18.56
C ARG A 98 -0.25 -6.74 -19.51
N GLY A 99 -1.19 -5.87 -19.11
CA GLY A 99 -2.26 -5.37 -19.97
C GLY A 99 -1.71 -4.65 -21.20
N LEU A 100 -0.72 -3.77 -21.03
CA LEU A 100 -0.05 -3.06 -22.11
C LEU A 100 0.60 -4.02 -23.12
N TRP A 101 1.30 -5.05 -22.67
CA TRP A 101 1.92 -6.04 -23.56
C TRP A 101 0.88 -6.81 -24.37
N ILE A 102 -0.24 -7.19 -23.75
CA ILE A 102 -1.35 -7.85 -24.44
C ILE A 102 -1.93 -6.93 -25.52
N SER A 103 -2.21 -5.67 -25.18
CA SER A 103 -2.74 -4.69 -26.14
C SER A 103 -1.79 -4.44 -27.30
N ARG A 104 -0.47 -4.36 -27.04
CA ARG A 104 0.55 -4.22 -28.08
C ARG A 104 0.58 -5.42 -29.03
N ILE A 105 0.59 -6.63 -28.49
CA ILE A 105 0.58 -7.86 -29.29
C ILE A 105 -0.72 -7.93 -30.12
N ASN A 106 -1.87 -7.62 -29.51
CA ASN A 106 -3.16 -7.57 -30.20
C ASN A 106 -3.16 -6.59 -31.37
N ALA A 107 -2.59 -5.39 -31.18
CA ALA A 107 -2.53 -4.38 -32.22
C ALA A 107 -1.71 -4.86 -33.43
N VAL A 108 -0.53 -5.45 -33.20
CA VAL A 108 0.34 -5.98 -34.27
C VAL A 108 -0.33 -7.13 -35.00
N ILE A 109 -0.96 -8.06 -34.28
CA ILE A 109 -1.68 -9.18 -34.90
C ILE A 109 -2.84 -8.67 -35.77
N ARG A 110 -3.61 -7.69 -35.29
CA ARG A 110 -4.73 -7.12 -36.05
C ARG A 110 -4.27 -6.29 -37.26
N GLY A 111 -3.13 -5.60 -37.17
CA GLY A 111 -2.57 -4.82 -38.28
C GLY A 111 -2.04 -5.71 -39.41
N ASN A 112 -1.49 -6.88 -39.06
CA ASN A 112 -0.94 -7.82 -40.02
C ASN A 112 -2.03 -8.71 -40.63
N LYS A 113 -2.71 -8.20 -41.68
CA LYS A 113 -3.73 -8.93 -42.46
C LYS A 113 -3.27 -10.29 -43.03
N LYS A 114 -1.96 -10.56 -43.05
CA LYS A 114 -1.38 -11.84 -43.51
C LYS A 114 -1.56 -12.99 -42.51
N VAL A 115 -1.90 -12.69 -41.25
CA VAL A 115 -2.00 -13.68 -40.17
C VAL A 115 -3.40 -13.65 -39.57
N SER A 116 -4.20 -14.68 -39.82
CA SER A 116 -5.53 -14.84 -39.23
C SER A 116 -5.46 -15.39 -37.78
N TYR A 117 -4.53 -14.90 -36.96
CA TYR A 117 -4.44 -15.30 -35.56
C TYR A 117 -5.19 -14.33 -34.65
N ILE A 118 -5.74 -14.87 -33.57
CA ILE A 118 -6.18 -14.11 -32.41
C ILE A 118 -5.14 -14.32 -31.31
N TYR A 119 -4.89 -13.33 -30.46
CA TYR A 119 -3.91 -13.46 -29.37
C TYR A 119 -4.13 -14.68 -28.47
N SER A 120 -5.38 -15.05 -28.19
CA SER A 120 -5.71 -16.28 -27.45
C SER A 120 -5.10 -17.51 -28.10
N ASN A 121 -5.27 -17.63 -29.42
CA ASN A 121 -4.79 -18.77 -30.20
C ASN A 121 -3.26 -18.75 -30.26
N LEU A 122 -2.64 -17.58 -30.46
CA LEU A 122 -1.18 -17.45 -30.46
C LEU A 122 -0.59 -17.93 -29.13
N ILE A 123 -1.13 -17.45 -28.02
CA ILE A 123 -0.66 -17.85 -26.69
C ILE A 123 -0.92 -19.34 -26.44
N HIS A 124 -2.08 -19.85 -26.82
CA HIS A 124 -2.38 -21.28 -26.70
C HIS A 124 -1.37 -22.12 -27.47
N SER A 125 -1.11 -21.82 -28.74
CA SER A 125 -0.14 -22.56 -29.55
C SER A 125 1.29 -22.47 -29.01
N LEU A 126 1.68 -21.33 -28.42
CA LEU A 126 2.98 -21.19 -27.73
C LEU A 126 3.08 -22.14 -26.53
N TYR A 127 2.01 -22.27 -25.74
CA TYR A 127 1.98 -23.18 -24.59
C TYR A 127 1.98 -24.65 -25.03
N THR A 128 1.17 -25.02 -26.03
CA THR A 128 1.11 -26.40 -26.56
C THR A 128 2.47 -26.86 -27.08
N ARG A 129 3.26 -25.94 -27.65
CA ARG A 129 4.63 -26.19 -28.12
C ARG A 129 5.71 -26.01 -27.05
N GLN A 130 5.31 -25.87 -25.79
CA GLN A 130 6.21 -25.72 -24.63
C GLN A 130 7.19 -24.53 -24.72
N LEU A 131 6.87 -23.51 -25.51
CA LEU A 131 7.67 -22.29 -25.62
C LEU A 131 7.34 -21.36 -24.45
N LEU A 132 8.22 -21.34 -23.43
CA LEU A 132 8.08 -20.52 -22.22
C LEU A 132 8.42 -19.03 -22.45
N LEU A 133 7.90 -18.43 -23.52
CA LEU A 133 8.11 -17.03 -23.86
C LEU A 133 7.25 -16.11 -22.98
N ASN A 134 7.92 -15.20 -22.26
CA ASN A 134 7.23 -14.18 -21.50
C ASN A 134 6.61 -13.11 -22.44
N ARG A 135 5.41 -12.64 -22.12
CA ARG A 135 4.67 -11.61 -22.87
C ARG A 135 5.45 -10.31 -23.02
N LYS A 136 6.34 -9.98 -22.07
CA LYS A 136 7.28 -8.86 -22.19
C LYS A 136 8.15 -8.98 -23.45
N ILE A 137 8.75 -10.15 -23.65
CA ILE A 137 9.67 -10.42 -24.76
C ILE A 137 8.88 -10.47 -26.07
N VAL A 138 7.73 -11.14 -26.09
CA VAL A 138 6.85 -11.19 -27.27
C VAL A 138 6.41 -9.79 -27.71
N ALA A 139 5.99 -8.94 -26.77
CA ALA A 139 5.61 -7.57 -27.08
C ALA A 139 6.78 -6.71 -27.59
N GLN A 140 8.00 -6.94 -27.07
CA GLN A 140 9.19 -6.24 -27.54
C GLN A 140 9.57 -6.67 -28.96
N ILE A 141 9.51 -7.98 -29.26
CA ILE A 141 9.74 -8.52 -30.60
C ILE A 141 8.70 -7.95 -31.57
N ALA A 142 7.43 -7.91 -31.17
CA ALA A 142 6.34 -7.40 -31.99
C ALA A 142 6.55 -5.94 -32.41
N ILE A 143 7.13 -5.10 -31.53
CA ILE A 143 7.44 -3.70 -31.83
C ILE A 143 8.70 -3.57 -32.68
N LEU A 144 9.77 -4.29 -32.34
CA LEU A 144 11.08 -4.12 -32.99
C LEU A 144 11.13 -4.71 -34.41
N LYS A 145 10.51 -5.87 -34.61
CA LYS A 145 10.57 -6.63 -35.86
C LYS A 145 9.21 -7.29 -36.14
N GLU A 146 8.38 -6.58 -36.87
CA GLU A 146 7.03 -7.05 -37.26
C GLU A 146 7.09 -8.43 -37.97
N ASN A 147 8.06 -8.61 -38.87
CA ASN A 147 8.29 -9.87 -39.60
C ASN A 147 8.67 -11.05 -38.69
N CYS A 148 9.31 -10.81 -37.55
CA CYS A 148 9.79 -11.89 -36.67
C CYS A 148 8.62 -12.60 -35.98
N LEU A 149 7.61 -11.86 -35.56
CA LEU A 149 6.39 -12.42 -34.98
C LEU A 149 5.68 -13.34 -35.99
N PHE A 150 5.67 -12.94 -37.27
CA PHE A 150 5.12 -13.75 -38.36
C PHE A 150 5.87 -15.06 -38.58
N MET A 151 7.20 -15.03 -38.60
CA MET A 151 7.99 -16.26 -38.74
C MET A 151 7.73 -17.24 -37.60
N ILE A 152 7.65 -16.74 -36.36
CA ILE A 152 7.31 -17.56 -35.20
C ILE A 152 5.92 -18.18 -35.38
N ALA A 153 4.92 -17.39 -35.79
CA ALA A 153 3.57 -17.89 -36.03
C ALA A 153 3.51 -18.93 -37.16
N ASN A 154 4.24 -18.77 -38.26
CA ASN A 154 4.22 -19.73 -39.37
C ASN A 154 4.89 -21.05 -39.00
N ASN A 155 6.02 -21.01 -38.28
CA ASN A 155 6.65 -22.22 -37.76
C ASN A 155 5.73 -22.98 -36.80
N ILE A 156 4.76 -22.27 -36.20
CA ILE A 156 3.73 -22.84 -35.34
C ILE A 156 2.54 -23.45 -36.12
N ILE A 157 2.32 -23.06 -37.38
CA ILE A 157 1.25 -23.60 -38.24
C ILE A 157 1.75 -24.78 -39.09
N LYS A 158 3.02 -24.72 -39.53
CA LYS A 158 3.58 -25.65 -40.52
C LYS A 158 3.88 -27.06 -40.00
N THR A 159 3.70 -27.31 -38.70
CA THR A 159 3.82 -28.64 -38.10
C THR A 159 2.58 -28.98 -37.32
#